data_AF-A0A6J4PAV9-F1
#
_entry.id   AF-A0A6J4PAV9-F1
#
_cell.length_a   1.000
_cell.length_b   1.000
_cell.length_c   1.000
_cell.angle_alpha   90.00
_cell.angle_beta   90.00
_cell.angle_gamma   90.00
#
_symmetry.space_group_name_H-M   'P 1'
#
loop_
_entity.id
_entity.type
_entity.pdbx_description
1 polymer ?
#
loop_
_entity_poly.entity_id
_entity_poly.type
_entity_poly.pdbx_seq_one_letter_code
_entity_poly.pdbx_strand_id
1 'polypeptide(L)' 'MRWINELVFFIQGDGFVPVRAEIRVREADEEGFSLEGWLTGAPLDLEGYGWQGEIKSATFHGLNATQGSKGWQAQVILDV' A
#
# COMPACT_ATOMS: atom_id res chain seq x y z
N MET A 1 0.20 1.42 7.96
CA MET A 1 1.38 0.57 7.71
C MET A 1 1.02 -0.84 7.25
N ARG A 2 0.22 -1.61 8.00
CA ARG A 2 -0.15 -3.01 7.63
C ARG A 2 -0.59 -3.15 6.17
N TRP A 3 -1.49 -2.28 5.72
CA TRP A 3 -1.94 -2.21 4.33
C TRP A 3 -0.81 -2.17 3.29
N ILE A 4 0.15 -1.26 3.41
CA ILE A 4 1.24 -1.13 2.43
C ILE A 4 2.14 -2.37 2.45
N ASN A 5 2.39 -2.94 3.63
CA ASN A 5 3.17 -4.16 3.74
C ASN A 5 2.46 -5.37 3.11
N GLU A 6 1.14 -5.45 3.17
CA GLU A 6 0.36 -6.47 2.46
C GLU A 6 0.47 -6.30 0.94
N LEU A 7 0.49 -5.07 0.41
CA LEU A 7 0.74 -4.83 -1.02
C LEU A 7 2.13 -5.30 -1.44
N VAL A 8 3.15 -5.03 -0.64
CA VAL A 8 4.52 -5.52 -0.88
C VAL A 8 4.54 -7.05 -0.90
N PHE A 9 3.83 -7.69 0.04
CA PHE A 9 3.70 -9.14 0.09
C PHE A 9 3.06 -9.71 -1.19
N PHE A 10 1.98 -9.14 -1.72
CA PHE A 10 1.37 -9.64 -2.97
C PHE A 10 2.30 -9.53 -4.18
N ILE A 11 3.13 -8.49 -4.23
CA ILE A 11 4.09 -8.31 -5.33
C ILE A 11 5.20 -9.36 -5.25
N GLN A 12 5.79 -9.55 -4.07
CA GLN A 12 6.93 -10.45 -3.88
C GLN A 12 6.53 -11.93 -3.80
N GLY A 13 5.42 -12.22 -3.12
CA GLY A 13 4.94 -13.58 -2.88
C GLY A 13 4.17 -14.15 -4.06
N ASP A 14 3.26 -13.37 -4.63
CA ASP A 14 2.31 -13.86 -5.64
C ASP A 14 2.61 -13.32 -7.04
N GLY A 15 3.60 -12.45 -7.20
CA GLY A 15 3.91 -11.81 -8.48
C GLY A 15 2.76 -10.96 -9.01
N PHE A 16 1.89 -10.44 -8.13
CA PHE A 16 0.76 -9.59 -8.51
C PHE A 16 1.10 -8.12 -8.24
N VAL A 17 1.02 -7.28 -9.28
CA VAL A 17 1.29 -5.85 -9.22
C VAL A 17 -0.03 -5.08 -9.19
N PRO A 18 -0.44 -4.51 -8.04
CA PRO A 18 -1.66 -3.70 -7.95
C PRO A 18 -1.47 -2.38 -8.70
N VAL A 19 -2.40 -2.04 -9.59
CA VAL A 19 -2.42 -0.76 -10.32
C VAL A 19 -3.53 0.18 -9.84
N ARG A 20 -4.55 -0.37 -9.16
CA ARG A 20 -5.65 0.37 -8.58
C ARG A 20 -6.13 -0.31 -7.30
N ALA A 21 -6.43 0.50 -6.29
CA ALA A 21 -7.02 0.06 -5.04
C ALA A 21 -8.31 0.84 -4.77
N GLU A 22 -9.39 0.13 -4.46
CA GLU A 22 -10.58 0.69 -3.86
C GLU A 22 -10.60 0.30 -2.38
N ILE A 23 -10.64 1.29 -1.49
CA ILE A 23 -10.44 1.07 -0.06
C ILE A 23 -11.64 1.60 0.71
N ARG A 24 -12.11 0.83 1.68
CA ARG A 24 -13.08 1.25 2.68
C ARG A 24 -12.47 1.10 4.07
N VAL A 25 -12.44 2.21 4.80
CA VAL A 25 -12.00 2.23 6.20
C VAL A 25 -13.23 2.42 7.08
N ARG A 26 -13.37 1.58 8.10
CA ARG A 26 -14.45 1.67 9.09
C ARG A 26 -13.84 1.69 10.48
N GLU A 27 -14.41 2.47 11.38
CA GLU A 27 -14.14 2.31 12.80
C GLU A 27 -14.57 0.90 13.20
N ALA A 28 -13.69 0.20 13.91
CA ALA A 28 -14.00 -1.07 14.54
C ALA A 28 -14.28 -0.82 16.03
N ASP A 29 -15.01 -1.74 16.64
CA ASP A 29 -15.27 -1.76 18.07
C ASP A 29 -13.95 -1.70 18.88
N GLU A 30 -14.02 -1.26 20.14
CA GLU A 30 -12.89 -1.12 21.10
C GLU A 30 -11.55 -0.64 20.44
N GLU A 31 -11.54 0.61 19.99
CA GLU A 31 -10.33 1.42 19.65
C GLU A 31 -9.55 1.02 18.38
N GLY A 32 -10.22 0.41 17.39
CA GLY A 32 -9.58 -0.02 16.14
C GLY A 32 -10.07 0.69 14.87
N PHE A 33 -9.27 0.58 13.80
CA PHE A 33 -9.74 0.77 12.43
C PHE A 33 -9.67 -0.55 11.68
N SER A 34 -10.72 -0.87 10.94
CA SER A 34 -10.73 -1.94 9.94
C SER A 34 -10.60 -1.36 8.54
N LEU A 35 -9.89 -2.08 7.67
CA LEU A 35 -9.69 -1.71 6.27
C LEU A 35 -10.07 -2.90 5.39
N GLU A 36 -10.94 -2.64 4.42
CA GLU A 36 -11.30 -3.59 3.36
C GLU A 36 -10.86 -2.99 2.02
N GLY A 37 -10.18 -3.78 1.19
CA GLY A 37 -9.59 -3.31 -0.05
C GLY A 37 -9.84 -4.28 -1.22
N TRP A 38 -10.19 -3.72 -2.37
CA TRP A 38 -10.25 -4.44 -3.64
C TRP A 38 -9.13 -3.94 -4.55
N LEU A 39 -8.32 -4.87 -5.03
CA LEU A 39 -7.19 -4.57 -5.89
C LEU A 39 -7.47 -4.99 -7.32
N THR A 40 -7.15 -4.13 -8.26
CA THR A 40 -7.01 -4.47 -9.68
C THR A 40 -5.54 -4.34 -10.04
N GLY A 41 -5.01 -5.30 -10.78
CA GLY A 41 -3.59 -5.39 -11.06
C GLY A 41 -3.26 -6.30 -12.23
N ALA A 42 -1.98 -6.53 -12.43
CA ALA A 42 -1.43 -7.36 -13.48
C ALA A 42 -0.36 -8.31 -12.92
N PRO A 43 0.00 -9.39 -13.64
CA PRO A 43 1.19 -10.17 -13.31
C PRO A 43 2.45 -9.32 -13.40
N LEU A 44 3.44 -9.63 -12.56
CA LEU A 44 4.75 -9.02 -12.58
C LEU A 44 5.49 -9.39 -13.85
N ASP A 45 5.91 -8.38 -14.62
CA ASP A 45 6.76 -8.51 -15.79
C ASP A 45 7.95 -7.56 -15.65
N LEU A 46 9.10 -8.12 -15.25
CA LEU A 46 10.31 -7.36 -14.99
C LEU A 46 10.94 -6.80 -16.26
N GLU A 47 10.78 -7.51 -17.38
CA GLU A 47 11.36 -7.16 -18.67
C GLU A 47 10.46 -6.15 -19.40
N GLY A 48 9.14 -6.35 -19.36
CA GLY A 48 8.17 -5.50 -20.04
C GLY A 48 7.88 -4.16 -19.35
N TYR A 49 8.01 -4.08 -18.01
CA TYR A 49 7.70 -2.86 -17.26
C TYR A 49 8.91 -2.03 -16.80
N GLY A 50 10.13 -2.53 -16.98
CA GLY A 50 11.36 -1.81 -16.61
C GLY A 50 11.59 -1.80 -15.11
N TRP A 51 12.21 -2.86 -14.58
CA TRP A 51 12.57 -2.98 -13.17
C TRP A 51 13.39 -1.79 -12.64
N GLN A 52 12.95 -1.21 -11.51
CA GLN A 52 13.61 -0.07 -10.86
C GLN A 52 14.18 -0.39 -9.47
N GLY A 53 14.02 -1.63 -9.00
CA GLY A 53 14.42 -2.05 -7.67
C GLY A 53 13.27 -2.67 -6.88
N GLU A 54 13.62 -3.30 -5.77
CA GLU A 54 12.68 -3.95 -4.86
C GLU A 54 12.38 -3.04 -3.68
N ILE A 55 11.13 -3.06 -3.20
CA ILE A 55 10.75 -2.43 -1.93
C ILE A 55 10.71 -3.53 -0.90
N LYS A 56 11.53 -3.44 0.16
CA LYS A 56 11.58 -4.44 1.22
C LYS A 56 10.42 -4.31 2.20
N SER A 57 10.12 -3.08 2.62
CA SER A 57 9.05 -2.82 3.59
C SER A 57 8.66 -1.36 3.62
N ALA A 58 7.46 -1.07 4.13
CA ALA A 58 7.09 0.27 4.52
C ALA A 58 7.41 0.48 6.01
N THR A 59 8.03 1.62 6.34
CA THR A 59 8.45 1.92 7.72
C THR A 59 7.61 3.03 8.33
N PHE A 60 7.56 3.10 9.67
CA PHE A 60 6.95 4.22 10.38
C PHE A 60 7.79 5.51 10.29
N HIS A 61 9.02 5.42 9.79
CA HIS A 61 9.89 6.59 9.65
C HIS A 61 9.31 7.56 8.61
N GLY A 62 9.07 8.80 9.02
CA GLY A 62 8.47 9.81 8.16
C GLY A 62 7.01 9.55 7.78
N LEU A 63 6.33 8.60 8.44
CA LEU A 63 4.89 8.40 8.25
C LEU A 63 4.14 9.65 8.70
N ASN A 64 3.39 10.23 7.77
CA ASN A 64 2.53 11.37 8.07
C ASN A 64 1.18 11.19 7.36
N ALA A 65 0.08 11.37 8.09
CA ALA A 65 -1.26 11.39 7.53
C ALA A 65 -2.01 12.59 8.10
N THR A 66 -2.35 13.54 7.23
CA THR A 66 -2.97 14.80 7.62
C THR A 66 -4.25 15.02 6.84
N GLN A 67 -5.24 15.58 7.52
CA GLN A 67 -6.48 16.00 6.89
C GLN A 67 -6.34 17.46 6.46
N GLY A 68 -6.32 17.69 5.16
CA GLY A 68 -6.29 19.02 4.55
C GLY A 68 -7.65 19.44 4.00
N SER A 69 -7.70 20.64 3.42
CA SER A 69 -8.92 21.21 2.84
C SER A 69 -9.46 20.45 1.62
N LYS A 70 -8.63 19.63 0.96
CA LYS A 70 -8.99 18.81 -0.21
C LYS A 70 -9.14 17.32 0.11
N GLY A 71 -9.11 16.96 1.40
CA GLY A 71 -9.15 15.58 1.86
C GLY A 71 -7.85 15.15 2.54
N TRP A 72 -7.63 13.85 2.60
CA TRP A 72 -6.49 13.25 3.28
C TRP A 72 -5.23 13.28 2.41
N GLN A 73 -4.11 13.65 3.01
CA GLN A 73 -2.78 13.51 2.43
C GLN A 73 -1.95 12.60 3.32
N ALA A 74 -1.36 11.56 2.71
CA ALA A 74 -0.48 10.63 3.40
C ALA A 74 0.91 10.59 2.73
N GLN A 75 1.95 10.46 3.55
CA GLN A 75 3.33 10.23 3.14
C GLN A 75 3.88 9.03 3.90
N VAL A 76 4.58 8.16 3.19
CA VAL A 76 5.27 6.99 3.74
C VAL A 76 6.64 6.90 3.09
N ILE A 77 7.67 6.57 3.86
CA ILE A 77 9.00 6.27 3.33
C ILE A 77 9.16 4.75 3.26
N LEU A 78 9.53 4.28 2.07
CA LEU A 78 9.75 2.88 1.78
C LEU A 78 11.23 2.54 1.94
N ASP A 79 11.50 1.37 2.49
CA ASP A 79 12.82 0.77 2.52
C ASP A 79 13.03 -0.03 1.22
N VAL A 80 14.17 0.17 0.57
CA VAL A 80 14.55 -0.41 -0.74
C VAL A 80 15.80 -1.26 -0.62
#